data_AF-A0A5C6UWC3-F1
#
_entry.id   AF-A0A5C6UWC3-F1
#
_cell.length_a   1.000
_cell.length_b   1.000
_cell.length_c   1.000
_cell.angle_alpha   90.00
_cell.angle_beta   90.00
_cell.angle_gamma   90.00
#
_symmetry.space_group_name_H-M   'P 1'
#
loop_
_entity.id
_entity.type
_entity.pdbx_description
1 polymer ?
#
loop_
_entity_poly.entity_id
_entity_poly.type
_entity_poly.pdbx_seq_one_letter_code
_entity_poly.pdbx_strand_id
1 'polypeptide(L)'
;MTLSHADLALIVEELAALTLPGVIQKVFSAGPRQLTLQVRVPGHTHHIFLSAAPADARAHLVEERPRIEGRPDAFVMQLRKWLHGAWIEAIKLDPADRVLTFHLSAVDPDWEPKPEDDKAPRRSLRLIAELVGHHPNIILSEEGTVLGLAHARTLGDRLLRPSTPYLPPPAPPELGPPPTPALQQLPADGSRSAYIDHHTRTTLAQESRESLFSTLSRDLRSRAKSLRRRVKHIEQDLQRIDEAADFKKFGELLQSAYGKVERGASQVRVPDYYAEGMPEIIIELDPAHDLQWNIDRYFHQYRRYKEARDDVETRYLESVDTLEALEDARQSLQELAEADLDTLTAFNAKLRNQGLLKTTHRQRAARKALAPRPPYREFRSRRGAVILVGRGARHNDALTTRIARGRDLWLHARDWAGAHVVVRRDRGEDLDSETLLDAATLAAHFSRGREDSLIDVTYTDARHVRKPRGAAPGLVTIAAGSTLAVTLDEDRLQRLLESEIDDHTD
;
A
#
# COMPACT_ATOMS: atom_id res chain seq x y z
N MET A 1 8.64 -13.09 -23.23
CA MET A 1 9.22 -13.61 -24.51
C MET A 1 8.34 -13.16 -25.66
N THR A 2 8.91 -12.51 -26.68
CA THR A 2 8.18 -12.18 -27.92
C THR A 2 8.24 -13.37 -28.86
N LEU A 3 7.08 -13.85 -29.32
CA LEU A 3 7.00 -15.02 -30.22
C LEU A 3 7.26 -14.61 -31.68
N SER A 4 7.97 -15.46 -32.43
CA SER A 4 8.08 -15.31 -33.88
C SER A 4 6.75 -15.62 -34.57
N HIS A 5 6.63 -15.30 -35.86
CA HIS A 5 5.46 -15.72 -36.65
C HIS A 5 5.31 -17.24 -36.69
N ALA A 6 6.40 -17.97 -36.91
CA ALA A 6 6.42 -19.43 -36.92
C ALA A 6 6.01 -20.03 -35.57
N ASP A 7 6.45 -19.43 -34.45
CA ASP A 7 6.03 -19.85 -33.12
C ASP A 7 4.53 -19.59 -32.89
N LEU A 8 4.03 -18.43 -33.33
CA LEU A 8 2.60 -18.12 -33.23
C LEU A 8 1.75 -19.06 -34.08
N ALA A 9 2.21 -19.51 -35.24
CA ALA A 9 1.50 -20.48 -36.06
C ALA A 9 1.27 -21.79 -35.28
N LEU A 10 2.31 -22.31 -34.63
CA LEU A 10 2.22 -23.51 -33.78
C LEU A 10 1.31 -23.31 -32.57
N ILE A 11 1.25 -22.10 -32.01
CA ILE A 11 0.32 -21.77 -30.92
C ILE A 11 -1.11 -21.66 -31.43
N VAL A 12 -1.34 -21.10 -32.61
CA VAL A 12 -2.68 -21.01 -33.19
C VAL A 12 -3.26 -22.40 -33.47
N GLU A 13 -2.44 -23.34 -33.93
CA GLU A 13 -2.83 -24.75 -34.05
C GLU A 13 -3.27 -25.33 -32.70
N GLU A 14 -2.49 -25.10 -31.64
CA GLU A 14 -2.81 -25.56 -30.28
C GLU A 14 -4.09 -24.90 -29.73
N LEU A 15 -4.24 -23.59 -29.90
CA LEU A 15 -5.44 -22.85 -29.50
C LEU A 15 -6.67 -23.36 -30.24
N ALA A 16 -6.59 -23.52 -31.56
CA ALA A 16 -7.68 -24.01 -32.38
C ALA A 16 -8.11 -25.42 -31.96
N ALA A 17 -7.15 -26.32 -31.73
CA ALA A 17 -7.42 -27.70 -31.31
C ALA A 17 -8.13 -27.80 -29.96
N LEU A 18 -7.85 -26.89 -29.02
CA LEU A 18 -8.35 -26.97 -27.64
C LEU A 18 -9.54 -26.06 -27.36
N THR A 19 -9.78 -25.04 -28.18
CA THR A 19 -10.77 -23.99 -27.89
C THR A 19 -11.85 -23.81 -28.94
N LEU A 20 -11.83 -24.57 -30.04
CA LEU A 20 -12.85 -24.50 -31.10
C LEU A 20 -13.72 -25.78 -31.19
N PRO A 21 -15.04 -25.64 -31.42
CA PRO A 21 -15.83 -24.44 -31.14
C PRO A 21 -15.92 -24.22 -29.63
N GLY A 22 -15.75 -22.97 -29.18
CA GLY A 22 -15.76 -22.63 -27.76
C GLY A 22 -16.53 -21.36 -27.47
N VAL A 23 -17.06 -21.24 -26.26
CA VAL A 23 -17.85 -20.08 -25.82
C VAL A 23 -17.05 -19.25 -24.83
N ILE A 24 -16.86 -17.97 -25.10
CA ILE A 24 -16.22 -17.03 -24.18
C ILE A 24 -17.16 -16.79 -23.00
N GLN A 25 -16.76 -17.22 -21.81
CA GLN A 25 -17.52 -17.05 -20.57
C GLN A 25 -17.17 -15.73 -19.88
N LYS A 26 -15.87 -15.41 -19.80
CA LYS A 26 -15.38 -14.24 -19.06
C LYS A 26 -14.16 -13.64 -19.74
N VAL A 27 -14.02 -12.32 -19.61
CA VAL A 27 -12.83 -11.57 -20.00
C VAL A 27 -12.20 -10.96 -18.76
N PHE A 28 -10.95 -11.32 -18.48
CA PHE A 28 -10.16 -10.81 -17.37
C PHE A 28 -9.12 -9.81 -17.87
N SER A 29 -8.92 -8.73 -17.11
CA SER A 29 -7.75 -7.87 -17.27
C SER A 29 -6.58 -8.55 -16.56
N ALA A 30 -5.46 -8.70 -17.26
CA ALA A 30 -4.23 -9.29 -16.73
C ALA A 30 -3.11 -8.25 -16.59
N GLY A 31 -3.39 -6.97 -16.88
CA GLY A 31 -2.44 -5.88 -16.87
C GLY A 31 -2.67 -4.91 -18.03
N PRO A 32 -1.85 -3.85 -18.14
CA PRO A 32 -1.95 -2.90 -19.25
C PRO A 32 -1.72 -3.59 -20.60
N ARG A 33 -2.73 -3.57 -21.48
CA ARG A 33 -2.74 -4.28 -22.79
C ARG A 33 -2.58 -5.80 -22.67
N GLN A 34 -2.97 -6.37 -21.53
CA GLN A 34 -2.97 -7.81 -21.31
C GLN A 34 -4.35 -8.28 -20.86
N LEU A 35 -4.86 -9.33 -21.49
CA LEU A 35 -6.16 -9.89 -21.15
C LEU A 35 -6.16 -11.41 -21.22
N THR A 36 -7.13 -12.01 -20.53
CA THR A 36 -7.37 -13.44 -20.60
C THR A 36 -8.83 -13.71 -20.93
N LEU A 37 -9.06 -14.52 -21.96
CA LEU A 37 -10.37 -15.04 -22.33
C LEU A 37 -10.56 -16.39 -21.65
N GLN A 38 -11.60 -16.52 -20.82
CA GLN A 38 -12.05 -17.81 -20.33
C GLN A 38 -12.99 -18.43 -21.37
N VAL A 39 -12.57 -19.54 -21.97
CA VAL A 39 -13.29 -20.22 -23.04
C VAL A 39 -13.77 -21.57 -22.54
N ARG A 40 -15.07 -21.80 -22.66
CA ARG A 40 -15.74 -23.05 -22.32
C ARG A 40 -15.91 -23.90 -23.58
N VAL A 41 -15.35 -25.10 -23.56
CA VAL A 41 -15.64 -26.18 -24.50
C VAL A 41 -16.35 -27.31 -23.73
N PRO A 42 -16.96 -28.32 -24.37
CA PRO A 42 -17.53 -29.46 -23.64
C PRO A 42 -16.47 -30.11 -22.72
N GLY A 43 -16.82 -30.36 -21.46
CA GLY A 43 -15.91 -31.01 -20.49
C GLY A 43 -14.82 -30.11 -19.89
N HIS A 44 -14.23 -29.17 -20.65
CA HIS A 44 -13.09 -28.36 -20.20
C HIS A 44 -13.30 -26.84 -20.23
N THR A 45 -12.54 -26.11 -19.42
CA THR A 45 -12.45 -24.65 -19.45
C THR A 45 -10.99 -24.28 -19.68
N HIS A 46 -10.73 -23.52 -20.75
CA HIS A 46 -9.40 -23.06 -21.13
C HIS A 46 -9.29 -21.55 -20.92
N HIS A 47 -8.07 -21.07 -20.69
CA HIS A 47 -7.78 -19.65 -20.55
C HIS A 47 -6.79 -19.22 -21.64
N ILE A 48 -7.25 -18.40 -22.60
CA ILE A 48 -6.39 -17.84 -23.65
C ILE A 48 -5.84 -16.51 -23.14
N PHE A 49 -4.53 -16.42 -22.94
CA PHE A 49 -3.85 -15.18 -22.59
C PHE A 49 -3.37 -14.46 -23.85
N LEU A 50 -3.73 -13.18 -23.95
CA LEU A 50 -3.26 -12.25 -24.98
C LEU A 50 -2.50 -11.11 -24.33
N SER A 51 -1.23 -10.94 -24.69
CA SER A 51 -0.42 -9.79 -24.29
C SER A 51 -0.04 -8.99 -25.50
N ALA A 52 -0.47 -7.73 -25.51
CA ALA A 52 0.01 -6.67 -26.37
C ALA A 52 0.87 -5.66 -25.57
N ALA A 53 1.59 -6.14 -24.56
CA ALA A 53 2.59 -5.33 -23.87
C ALA A 53 3.88 -5.23 -24.73
N PRO A 54 4.54 -4.05 -24.79
CA PRO A 54 5.81 -3.90 -25.48
C PRO A 54 6.86 -4.84 -24.91
N ALA A 55 7.68 -5.45 -25.78
CA ALA A 55 8.65 -6.51 -25.45
C ALA A 55 8.05 -7.86 -24.96
N ASP A 56 6.72 -7.95 -24.85
CA ASP A 56 6.02 -9.12 -24.33
C ASP A 56 4.78 -9.49 -25.16
N ALA A 57 4.85 -9.24 -26.47
CA ALA A 57 3.76 -9.52 -27.39
C ALA A 57 3.65 -11.05 -27.64
N ARG A 58 2.58 -11.66 -27.11
CA ARG A 58 2.33 -13.11 -27.23
C ARG A 58 0.86 -13.48 -27.09
N ALA A 59 0.53 -14.67 -27.58
CA ALA A 59 -0.72 -15.38 -27.31
C ALA A 59 -0.36 -16.82 -26.92
N HIS A 60 -1.09 -17.42 -25.97
CA HIS A 60 -0.95 -18.84 -25.56
C HIS A 60 -2.05 -19.21 -24.55
N LEU A 61 -2.21 -20.50 -24.25
CA LEU A 61 -3.02 -20.95 -23.10
C LEU A 61 -2.27 -20.74 -21.78
N VAL A 62 -3.03 -20.51 -20.72
CA VAL A 62 -2.53 -20.52 -19.34
C VAL A 62 -3.40 -21.47 -18.51
N GLU A 63 -2.79 -22.15 -17.54
CA GLU A 63 -3.50 -23.10 -16.68
C GLU A 63 -4.40 -22.36 -15.68
N GLU A 64 -3.81 -21.35 -15.02
CA GLU A 64 -4.49 -20.57 -14.00
C GLU A 64 -5.13 -19.30 -14.57
N ARG A 65 -6.21 -18.90 -13.92
CA ARG A 65 -6.78 -17.56 -14.11
C ARG A 65 -5.73 -16.51 -13.71
N PRO A 66 -5.54 -15.41 -14.48
CA PRO A 66 -4.62 -14.36 -14.10
C PRO A 66 -5.04 -13.72 -12.76
N ARG A 67 -4.05 -13.35 -11.95
CA ARG A 67 -4.29 -12.48 -10.80
C ARG A 67 -4.81 -11.15 -11.30
N ILE A 68 -5.96 -10.72 -10.79
CA ILE A 68 -6.56 -9.43 -11.20
C ILE A 68 -5.74 -8.31 -10.57
N GLU A 69 -5.02 -7.57 -11.41
CA GLU A 69 -4.30 -6.38 -10.97
C GLU A 69 -5.12 -5.12 -11.25
N GLY A 70 -5.54 -4.43 -10.19
CA GLY A 70 -6.24 -3.15 -10.31
C GLY A 70 -7.67 -3.25 -10.85
N ARG A 71 -8.22 -2.11 -11.25
CA ARG A 71 -9.58 -2.01 -11.84
C ARG A 71 -9.48 -2.28 -13.35
N PRO A 72 -10.40 -3.07 -13.94
CA PRO A 72 -10.45 -3.27 -15.38
C PRO A 72 -10.56 -1.93 -16.13
N ASP A 73 -9.84 -1.79 -17.24
CA ASP A 73 -9.97 -0.60 -18.08
C ASP A 73 -11.28 -0.61 -18.89
N ALA A 74 -11.61 0.54 -19.49
CA ALA A 74 -12.82 0.73 -20.28
C ALA A 74 -12.90 -0.23 -21.48
N PHE A 75 -11.76 -0.57 -22.09
CA PHE A 75 -11.71 -1.51 -23.20
C PHE A 75 -12.06 -2.93 -22.75
N VAL A 76 -11.57 -3.39 -21.60
CA VAL A 76 -11.96 -4.67 -21.01
C VAL A 76 -13.45 -4.69 -20.67
N MET A 77 -14.03 -3.57 -20.21
CA MET A 77 -15.49 -3.48 -20.00
C MET A 77 -16.27 -3.61 -21.30
N GLN A 78 -15.79 -2.98 -22.37
CA GLN A 78 -16.38 -3.14 -23.69
C GLN A 78 -16.27 -4.58 -24.19
N LEU A 79 -15.12 -5.24 -24.02
CA LEU A 79 -14.96 -6.66 -24.35
C LEU A 79 -15.91 -7.55 -23.52
N ARG A 80 -16.14 -7.26 -22.24
CA ARG A 80 -17.11 -8.01 -21.43
C ARG A 80 -18.55 -7.84 -21.96
N LYS A 81 -18.93 -6.62 -22.36
CA LYS A 81 -20.24 -6.35 -22.95
C LYS A 81 -20.44 -7.17 -24.22
N TRP A 82 -19.48 -7.15 -25.13
CA TRP A 82 -19.62 -7.75 -26.47
C TRP A 82 -19.27 -9.24 -26.55
N LEU A 83 -18.36 -9.74 -25.72
CA LEU A 83 -17.81 -11.09 -25.86
C LEU A 83 -18.37 -12.11 -24.88
N HIS A 84 -19.17 -11.71 -23.87
CA HIS A 84 -19.80 -12.67 -22.97
C HIS A 84 -20.82 -13.54 -23.74
N GLY A 85 -20.62 -14.85 -23.74
CA GLY A 85 -21.44 -15.79 -24.51
C GLY A 85 -21.13 -15.82 -26.01
N ALA A 86 -20.08 -15.12 -26.47
CA ALA A 86 -19.66 -15.17 -27.86
C ALA A 86 -19.01 -16.53 -28.19
N TRP A 87 -19.35 -17.08 -29.35
CA TRP A 87 -18.73 -18.28 -29.89
C TRP A 87 -17.47 -17.91 -30.65
N ILE A 88 -16.40 -18.66 -30.44
CA ILE A 88 -15.20 -18.61 -31.26
C ILE A 88 -15.39 -19.59 -32.41
N GLU A 89 -15.50 -19.05 -33.62
CA GLU A 89 -15.74 -19.82 -34.84
C GLU A 89 -14.43 -20.23 -35.52
N ALA A 90 -13.45 -19.32 -35.51
CA ALA A 90 -12.14 -19.57 -36.06
C ALA A 90 -11.08 -18.71 -35.39
N ILE A 91 -9.84 -19.18 -35.41
CA ILE A 91 -8.65 -18.45 -35.00
C ILE A 91 -7.70 -18.46 -36.20
N LYS A 92 -7.33 -17.28 -36.72
CA LYS A 92 -6.49 -17.14 -37.92
C LYS A 92 -5.27 -16.28 -37.63
N LEU A 93 -4.10 -16.74 -38.05
CA LEU A 93 -2.89 -15.93 -38.11
C LEU A 93 -2.75 -15.35 -39.51
N ASP A 94 -2.43 -14.07 -39.61
CA ASP A 94 -2.10 -13.44 -40.89
C ASP A 94 -0.83 -14.11 -41.49
N PRO A 95 -0.83 -14.48 -42.79
CA PRO A 95 0.33 -15.15 -43.39
C PRO A 95 1.59 -14.28 -43.46
N ALA A 96 1.42 -12.96 -43.54
CA ALA A 96 2.51 -12.01 -43.75
C ALA A 96 3.03 -11.41 -42.43
N ASP A 97 2.26 -11.45 -41.34
CA ASP A 97 2.68 -10.85 -40.08
C ASP A 97 2.02 -11.46 -38.83
N ARG A 98 2.45 -11.06 -37.64
CA ARG A 98 1.98 -11.56 -36.35
C ARG A 98 0.64 -10.93 -35.93
N VAL A 99 -0.34 -10.98 -36.82
CA VAL A 99 -1.71 -10.50 -36.56
C VAL A 99 -2.63 -11.69 -36.36
N LEU A 100 -3.06 -11.90 -35.12
CA LEU A 100 -3.94 -12.98 -34.72
C LEU A 100 -5.39 -12.51 -34.67
N THR A 101 -6.29 -13.15 -35.41
CA THR A 101 -7.71 -12.79 -35.48
C THR A 101 -8.59 -13.93 -34.97
N PHE A 102 -9.37 -13.66 -33.94
CA PHE A 102 -10.48 -14.51 -33.51
C PHE A 102 -11.74 -14.06 -34.24
N HIS A 103 -12.33 -14.96 -35.01
CA HIS A 103 -13.65 -14.78 -35.63
C HIS A 103 -14.70 -15.23 -34.63
N LEU A 104 -15.58 -14.29 -34.26
CA LEU A 104 -16.51 -14.45 -33.16
C LEU A 104 -17.93 -14.21 -33.65
N SER A 105 -18.86 -14.99 -33.11
CA SER A 105 -20.29 -14.75 -33.26
C SER A 105 -20.85 -14.45 -31.88
N ALA A 106 -21.40 -13.25 -31.69
CA ALA A 106 -21.90 -12.78 -30.39
C ALA A 106 -23.37 -12.41 -30.48
N VAL A 107 -24.11 -12.54 -29.38
CA VAL A 107 -25.45 -11.94 -29.31
C VAL A 107 -25.29 -10.43 -29.21
N ASP A 108 -26.13 -9.67 -29.90
CA ASP A 108 -26.16 -8.23 -29.78
C ASP A 108 -26.48 -7.82 -28.32
N PRO A 109 -25.56 -7.15 -27.60
CA PRO A 109 -25.75 -6.83 -26.19
C PRO A 109 -26.78 -5.71 -25.96
N ASP A 110 -27.12 -4.96 -27.00
CA ASP A 110 -28.11 -3.89 -26.94
C ASP A 110 -29.48 -4.33 -27.49
N TRP A 111 -29.64 -5.64 -27.77
CA TRP A 111 -30.91 -6.19 -28.24
C TRP A 111 -31.90 -6.41 -27.09
N GLU A 112 -33.11 -5.89 -27.28
CA GLU A 112 -34.26 -6.14 -26.41
C GLU A 112 -35.23 -7.11 -27.11
N PRO A 113 -35.65 -8.19 -26.45
CA PRO A 113 -36.53 -9.19 -27.04
C PRO A 113 -37.91 -8.62 -27.37
N LYS A 114 -38.38 -8.81 -28.61
CA LYS A 114 -39.76 -8.54 -29.00
C LYS A 114 -40.61 -9.82 -29.00
N PRO A 115 -41.93 -9.74 -28.82
CA PRO A 115 -42.81 -10.91 -28.79
C PRO A 115 -42.74 -11.78 -30.06
N GLU A 116 -42.45 -11.18 -31.21
CA GLU A 116 -42.27 -11.86 -32.50
C GLU A 116 -40.88 -12.49 -32.71
N ASP A 117 -39.91 -12.25 -31.80
CA ASP A 117 -38.55 -12.74 -31.96
C ASP A 117 -38.38 -14.15 -31.39
N ASP A 118 -37.97 -15.11 -32.24
CA ASP A 118 -37.64 -16.46 -31.79
C ASP A 118 -36.32 -16.53 -31.02
N LYS A 119 -35.32 -15.73 -31.44
CA LYS A 119 -33.95 -15.72 -30.89
C LYS A 119 -33.28 -14.36 -31.09
N ALA A 120 -32.36 -14.03 -30.19
CA ALA A 120 -31.53 -12.83 -30.32
C ALA A 120 -30.67 -12.87 -31.59
N PRO A 121 -30.55 -11.74 -32.33
CA PRO A 121 -29.68 -11.65 -33.50
C PRO A 121 -28.22 -11.83 -33.09
N ARG A 122 -27.45 -12.50 -33.94
CA ARG A 122 -26.01 -12.68 -33.75
C ARG A 122 -25.23 -11.74 -34.67
N ARG A 123 -24.24 -11.06 -34.10
CA ARG A 123 -23.29 -10.17 -34.76
C ARG A 123 -21.99 -10.89 -35.05
N SER A 124 -21.39 -10.61 -36.21
CA SER A 124 -20.06 -11.13 -36.59
C SER A 124 -18.98 -10.15 -36.13
N LEU A 125 -18.21 -10.57 -35.12
CA LEU A 125 -17.16 -9.76 -34.51
C LEU A 125 -15.79 -10.36 -34.83
N ARG A 126 -14.77 -9.50 -34.84
CA ARG A 126 -13.36 -9.90 -34.89
C ARG A 126 -12.62 -9.30 -33.71
N LEU A 127 -12.00 -10.15 -32.90
CA LEU A 127 -11.00 -9.74 -31.91
C LEU A 127 -9.61 -9.93 -32.53
N ILE A 128 -8.90 -8.84 -32.74
CA ILE A 128 -7.65 -8.79 -33.48
C ILE A 128 -6.54 -8.42 -32.51
N ALA A 129 -5.54 -9.29 -32.37
CA ALA A 129 -4.32 -9.05 -31.62
C ALA A 129 -3.18 -8.78 -32.61
N GLU A 130 -2.77 -7.52 -32.69
CA GLU A 130 -1.59 -7.10 -33.44
C GLU A 130 -0.37 -7.28 -32.55
N LEU A 131 0.41 -8.34 -32.77
CA LEU A 131 1.60 -8.65 -32.00
C LEU A 131 2.87 -8.19 -32.72
N VAL A 132 2.75 -7.12 -33.50
CA VAL A 132 3.74 -6.67 -34.49
C VAL A 132 4.45 -5.38 -34.06
N GLY A 133 5.69 -5.23 -34.53
CA GLY A 133 6.50 -4.01 -34.33
C GLY A 133 6.68 -3.56 -32.88
N HIS A 134 6.83 -2.24 -32.70
CA HIS A 134 6.97 -1.59 -31.38
C HIS A 134 5.62 -1.20 -30.75
N HIS A 135 4.50 -1.44 -31.44
CA HIS A 135 3.19 -0.92 -31.07
C HIS A 135 2.11 -2.00 -31.09
N PRO A 136 2.30 -3.10 -30.33
CA PRO A 136 1.29 -4.14 -30.25
C PRO A 136 -0.03 -3.59 -29.68
N ASN A 137 -1.15 -4.15 -30.16
CA ASN A 137 -2.49 -3.70 -29.79
C ASN A 137 -3.50 -4.85 -29.78
N ILE A 138 -4.63 -4.65 -29.12
CA ILE A 138 -5.79 -5.54 -29.17
C ILE A 138 -7.00 -4.69 -29.58
N ILE A 139 -7.72 -5.15 -30.59
CA ILE A 139 -8.79 -4.40 -31.26
C ILE A 139 -10.02 -5.29 -31.37
N LEU A 140 -11.19 -4.74 -31.04
CA LEU A 140 -12.48 -5.34 -31.33
C LEU A 140 -13.07 -4.62 -32.55
N SER A 141 -13.52 -5.38 -33.54
CA SER A 141 -14.19 -4.83 -34.73
C SER A 141 -15.43 -5.62 -35.11
N GLU A 142 -16.36 -4.94 -35.77
CA GLU A 142 -17.57 -5.49 -36.37
C GLU A 142 -17.63 -5.04 -37.82
N GLU A 143 -17.79 -5.98 -38.76
CA GLU A 143 -17.86 -5.69 -40.21
C GLU A 143 -16.72 -4.80 -40.74
N GLY A 144 -15.55 -4.84 -40.09
CA GLY A 144 -14.40 -4.01 -40.47
C GLY A 144 -14.38 -2.61 -39.87
N THR A 145 -15.34 -2.25 -39.01
CA THR A 145 -15.31 -1.02 -38.21
C THR A 145 -14.80 -1.32 -36.80
N VAL A 146 -13.90 -0.50 -36.27
CA VAL A 146 -13.35 -0.64 -34.92
C VAL A 146 -14.41 -0.25 -33.89
N LEU A 147 -14.82 -1.21 -33.04
CA LEU A 147 -15.68 -0.95 -31.89
C LEU A 147 -14.88 -0.44 -30.70
N GLY A 148 -13.69 -1.01 -30.48
CA GLY A 148 -12.85 -0.74 -29.32
C GLY A 148 -11.42 -1.16 -29.53
N LEU A 149 -10.50 -0.60 -28.73
CA LEU A 149 -9.09 -0.95 -28.77
C LEU A 149 -8.39 -0.66 -27.45
N ALA A 150 -7.35 -1.44 -27.15
CA ALA A 150 -6.57 -1.29 -25.93
C ALA A 150 -5.75 0.02 -25.90
N HIS A 151 -5.32 0.51 -27.07
CA HIS A 151 -4.58 1.76 -27.16
C HIS A 151 -4.84 2.51 -28.47
N ALA A 152 -5.46 3.69 -28.38
CA ALA A 152 -5.72 4.56 -29.52
C ALA A 152 -4.45 5.24 -30.04
N ARG A 153 -4.27 5.29 -31.37
CA ARG A 153 -3.06 5.84 -32.00
C ARG A 153 -3.27 6.17 -33.48
N THR A 154 -2.40 7.02 -34.01
CA THR A 154 -2.21 7.23 -35.44
C THR A 154 -0.78 6.82 -35.83
N LEU A 155 -0.62 5.95 -36.83
CA LEU A 155 0.68 5.52 -37.39
C LEU A 155 0.73 5.85 -38.88
N GLY A 156 1.41 6.94 -39.26
CA GLY A 156 1.32 7.45 -40.63
C GLY A 156 -0.15 7.73 -41.00
N ASP A 157 -0.63 7.14 -42.10
CA ASP A 157 -2.02 7.26 -42.56
C ASP A 157 -3.00 6.32 -41.83
N ARG A 158 -2.49 5.46 -40.93
CA ARG A 158 -3.28 4.47 -40.21
C ARG A 158 -3.86 5.06 -38.93
N LEU A 159 -5.14 5.42 -38.95
CA LEU A 159 -5.88 5.89 -37.78
C LEU A 159 -6.56 4.72 -37.05
N LEU A 160 -6.17 4.46 -35.79
CA LEU A 160 -6.78 3.47 -34.92
C LEU A 160 -7.52 4.16 -33.78
N ARG A 161 -8.85 4.28 -33.93
CA ARG A 161 -9.79 4.83 -32.93
C ARG A 161 -11.14 4.10 -33.04
N PRO A 162 -12.03 4.22 -32.05
CA PRO A 162 -13.39 3.71 -32.18
C PRO A 162 -14.11 4.40 -33.36
N SER A 163 -15.03 3.66 -33.98
CA SER A 163 -15.88 4.10 -35.09
C SER A 163 -15.13 4.46 -36.38
N THR A 164 -13.89 3.99 -36.55
CA THR A 164 -13.14 4.10 -37.81
C THR A 164 -13.00 2.74 -38.48
N PRO A 165 -12.83 2.67 -39.81
CA PRO A 165 -12.48 1.41 -40.48
C PRO A 165 -11.17 0.84 -39.91
N TYR A 166 -11.15 -0.46 -39.67
CA TYR A 166 -9.94 -1.19 -39.31
C TYR A 166 -9.06 -1.35 -40.55
N LEU A 167 -7.86 -0.79 -40.47
CA LEU A 167 -6.79 -1.01 -41.45
C LEU A 167 -5.73 -1.90 -40.80
N PRO A 168 -5.31 -3.01 -41.44
CA PRO A 168 -4.22 -3.84 -40.93
C PRO A 168 -2.89 -3.07 -40.89
N PRO A 169 -1.90 -3.52 -40.10
CA PRO A 169 -0.56 -2.97 -40.18
C PRO A 169 0.00 -3.10 -41.61
N PRO A 170 0.89 -2.17 -42.03
CA PRO A 170 1.54 -2.29 -43.33
C PRO A 170 2.32 -3.60 -43.39
N ALA A 171 2.28 -4.28 -44.54
CA ALA A 171 3.02 -5.51 -44.74
C ALA A 171 4.51 -5.28 -44.43
N PRO A 172 5.17 -6.19 -43.70
CA PRO A 172 6.59 -6.08 -43.46
C PRO A 172 7.35 -6.13 -44.80
N PRO A 173 8.53 -5.47 -44.89
CA PRO A 173 9.41 -5.62 -46.05
C PRO A 173 9.72 -7.11 -46.27
N GLU A 174 9.86 -7.54 -47.52
CA GLU A 174 9.97 -8.94 -47.96
C GLU A 174 10.67 -9.83 -46.91
N LEU A 175 9.90 -10.76 -46.36
CA LEU A 175 10.38 -11.71 -45.39
C LEU A 175 11.35 -12.67 -46.08
N GLY A 176 12.56 -12.79 -45.53
CA GLY A 176 13.41 -13.94 -45.79
C GLY A 176 12.71 -15.26 -45.39
N PRO A 177 13.33 -16.43 -45.59
CA PRO A 177 12.73 -17.70 -45.20
C PRO A 177 12.27 -17.64 -43.73
N PRO A 178 11.08 -18.19 -43.40
CA PRO A 178 10.56 -18.12 -42.05
C PRO A 178 11.59 -18.74 -41.08
N PRO A 179 11.87 -18.08 -39.94
CA PRO A 179 12.80 -18.63 -38.98
C PRO A 179 12.28 -19.98 -38.50
N THR A 180 13.19 -20.94 -38.27
CA THR A 180 12.83 -22.21 -37.65
C THR A 180 12.12 -21.94 -36.32
N PRO A 181 10.90 -22.45 -36.11
CA PRO A 181 10.16 -22.18 -34.88
C PRO A 181 10.94 -22.73 -33.68
N ALA A 182 11.19 -21.88 -32.68
CA ALA A 182 11.80 -22.29 -31.43
C ALA A 182 10.91 -23.29 -30.67
N LEU A 183 9.59 -23.22 -30.90
CA LEU A 183 8.59 -24.11 -30.34
C LEU A 183 8.41 -25.43 -31.15
N GLN A 184 9.25 -25.70 -32.14
CA GLN A 184 9.13 -26.94 -32.93
C GLN A 184 9.64 -28.18 -32.17
N GLN A 185 10.68 -28.02 -31.36
CA GLN A 185 11.24 -29.05 -30.50
C GLN A 185 10.95 -28.69 -29.04
N LEU A 186 9.81 -29.14 -28.51
CA LEU A 186 9.38 -28.85 -27.14
C LEU A 186 9.40 -30.12 -26.28
N PRO A 187 9.41 -29.98 -24.93
CA PRO A 187 9.83 -31.04 -24.01
C PRO A 187 8.96 -32.29 -24.10
N ALA A 188 9.52 -33.45 -23.73
CA ALA A 188 8.85 -34.75 -23.80
C ALA A 188 7.51 -34.83 -23.04
N ASP A 189 7.25 -33.92 -22.09
CA ASP A 189 6.19 -34.04 -21.09
C ASP A 189 5.19 -32.86 -21.03
N GLY A 190 5.07 -31.98 -22.05
CA GLY A 190 4.20 -30.80 -21.94
C GLY A 190 3.69 -30.14 -23.23
N SER A 191 2.75 -29.20 -23.07
CA SER A 191 2.15 -28.39 -24.14
C SER A 191 3.00 -27.17 -24.49
N ARG A 192 2.81 -26.57 -25.68
CA ARG A 192 3.62 -25.40 -26.10
C ARG A 192 3.30 -24.18 -25.24
N SER A 193 2.02 -24.04 -24.94
CA SER A 193 1.52 -23.02 -24.02
C SER A 193 2.10 -23.15 -22.61
N ALA A 194 2.20 -24.38 -22.06
CA ALA A 194 2.79 -24.59 -20.73
C ALA A 194 4.27 -24.19 -20.68
N TYR A 195 5.03 -24.49 -21.75
CA TYR A 195 6.42 -24.05 -21.87
C TYR A 195 6.56 -22.52 -21.85
N ILE A 196 5.74 -21.81 -22.64
CA ILE A 196 5.78 -20.34 -22.69
C ILE A 196 5.44 -19.73 -21.33
N ASP A 197 4.40 -20.24 -20.67
CA ASP A 197 3.96 -19.73 -19.36
C ASP A 197 5.06 -19.96 -18.30
N HIS A 198 5.63 -21.16 -18.24
CA HIS A 198 6.73 -21.48 -17.33
C HIS A 198 7.99 -20.63 -17.59
N HIS A 199 8.43 -20.55 -18.86
CA HIS A 199 9.59 -19.75 -19.24
C HIS A 199 9.39 -18.27 -18.90
N THR A 200 8.21 -17.71 -19.22
CA THR A 200 7.95 -16.31 -18.92
C THR A 200 7.89 -16.06 -17.41
N ARG A 201 7.23 -16.93 -16.65
CA ARG A 201 7.13 -16.80 -15.19
C ARG A 201 8.49 -16.85 -14.52
N THR A 202 9.37 -17.75 -14.96
CA THR A 202 10.74 -17.87 -14.43
C THR A 202 11.60 -16.67 -14.81
N THR A 203 11.57 -16.21 -16.07
CA THR A 203 12.31 -15.01 -16.49
C THR A 203 11.85 -13.76 -15.74
N LEU A 204 10.54 -13.51 -15.67
CA LEU A 204 10.00 -12.34 -14.96
C LEU A 204 10.31 -12.37 -13.45
N ALA A 205 10.26 -13.55 -12.84
CA ALA A 205 10.64 -13.72 -11.44
C ALA A 205 12.13 -13.39 -11.22
N GLN A 206 13.00 -13.84 -12.13
CA GLN A 206 14.43 -13.57 -12.07
C GLN A 206 14.75 -12.08 -12.26
N GLU A 207 14.16 -11.43 -13.27
CA GLU A 207 14.32 -9.98 -13.50
C GLU A 207 13.82 -9.17 -12.30
N SER A 208 12.67 -9.55 -11.74
CA SER A 208 12.10 -8.91 -10.54
C SER A 208 13.00 -9.10 -9.32
N ARG A 209 13.60 -10.29 -9.16
CA ARG A 209 14.56 -10.61 -8.09
C ARG A 209 15.80 -9.73 -8.21
N GLU A 210 16.41 -9.67 -9.38
CA GLU A 210 17.62 -8.87 -9.65
C GLU A 210 17.36 -7.36 -9.44
N SER A 211 16.21 -6.88 -9.90
CA SER A 211 15.77 -5.50 -9.68
C SER A 211 15.55 -5.18 -8.20
N LEU A 212 14.91 -6.09 -7.45
CA LEU A 212 14.68 -5.92 -6.01
C LEU A 212 16.01 -5.96 -5.24
N PHE A 213 16.87 -6.93 -5.53
CA PHE A 213 18.19 -7.09 -4.90
C PHE A 213 19.06 -5.85 -5.10
N SER A 214 19.18 -5.38 -6.35
CA SER A 214 19.95 -4.18 -6.69
C SER A 214 19.40 -2.93 -6.00
N THR A 215 18.06 -2.80 -5.93
CA THR A 215 17.39 -1.70 -5.23
C THR A 215 17.69 -1.73 -3.73
N LEU A 216 17.53 -2.88 -3.06
CA LEU A 216 17.82 -3.04 -1.64
C LEU A 216 19.28 -2.74 -1.31
N SER A 217 20.21 -3.27 -2.12
CA SER A 217 21.65 -3.05 -1.94
C SER A 217 22.00 -1.57 -2.04
N ARG A 218 21.43 -0.87 -3.02
CA ARG A 218 21.59 0.59 -3.18
C ARG A 218 21.00 1.37 -2.00
N ASP A 219 19.78 1.04 -1.59
CA ASP A 219 19.05 1.76 -0.55
C ASP A 219 19.74 1.62 0.82
N LEU A 220 20.09 0.39 1.21
CA LEU A 220 20.85 0.13 2.44
C LEU A 220 22.22 0.82 2.41
N ARG A 221 22.94 0.76 1.28
CA ARG A 221 24.24 1.42 1.13
C ARG A 221 24.15 2.93 1.29
N SER A 222 23.18 3.55 0.63
CA SER A 222 22.94 4.99 0.72
C SER A 222 22.58 5.40 2.14
N ARG A 223 21.67 4.65 2.79
CA ARG A 223 21.22 4.93 4.15
C ARG A 223 22.35 4.83 5.17
N ALA A 224 23.13 3.74 5.13
CA ALA A 224 24.30 3.56 5.99
C ALA A 224 25.32 4.68 5.79
N LYS A 225 25.62 5.06 4.54
CA LYS A 225 26.54 6.18 4.23
C LYS A 225 26.05 7.51 4.83
N SER A 226 24.77 7.81 4.72
CA SER A 226 24.20 9.03 5.32
C SER A 226 24.23 9.00 6.85
N LEU A 227 23.97 7.84 7.45
CA LEU A 227 23.98 7.71 8.91
C LEU A 227 25.40 7.80 9.47
N ARG A 228 26.41 7.18 8.84
CA ARG A 228 27.83 7.34 9.23
C ARG A 228 28.28 8.80 9.24
N ARG A 229 27.87 9.59 8.24
CA ARG A 229 28.17 11.03 8.22
C ARG A 229 27.53 11.76 9.41
N ARG A 230 26.29 11.39 9.75
CA ARG A 230 25.58 11.97 10.90
C ARG A 230 26.25 11.59 12.22
N VAL A 231 26.59 10.32 12.41
CA VAL A 231 27.32 9.85 13.61
C VAL A 231 28.60 10.63 13.78
N LYS A 232 29.40 10.80 12.70
CA LYS A 232 30.62 11.62 12.74
C LYS A 232 30.37 13.08 13.17
N HIS A 233 29.28 13.69 12.71
CA HIS A 233 28.94 15.06 13.14
C HIS A 233 28.52 15.11 14.61
N ILE A 234 27.73 14.13 15.08
CA ILE A 234 27.33 14.04 16.49
C ILE A 234 28.56 13.82 17.39
N GLU A 235 29.51 12.98 16.96
CA GLU A 235 30.78 12.75 17.64
C GLU A 235 31.61 14.03 17.75
N GLN A 236 31.67 14.85 16.68
CA GLN A 236 32.30 16.17 16.72
C GLN A 236 31.59 17.12 17.70
N ASP A 237 30.27 17.05 17.80
CA ASP A 237 29.50 17.87 18.75
C ASP A 237 29.73 17.40 20.20
N LEU A 238 29.87 16.09 20.45
CA LEU A 238 30.28 15.55 21.76
C LEU A 238 31.68 15.99 22.15
N GLN A 239 32.64 15.96 21.21
CA GLN A 239 34.00 16.44 21.47
C GLN A 239 34.00 17.93 21.89
N ARG A 240 33.20 18.77 21.21
CA ARG A 240 33.03 20.19 21.60
C ARG A 240 32.39 20.36 22.98
N ILE A 241 31.52 19.43 23.40
CA ILE A 241 30.93 19.42 24.74
C ILE A 241 31.98 19.01 25.79
N ASP A 242 32.87 18.07 25.48
CA ASP A 242 33.94 17.70 26.38
C ASP A 242 34.99 18.82 26.52
N GLU A 243 35.34 19.50 25.42
CA GLU A 243 36.16 20.73 25.43
C GLU A 243 35.47 21.87 26.21
N ALA A 244 34.13 21.88 26.28
CA ALA A 244 33.39 22.89 27.04
C ALA A 244 33.58 22.79 28.56
N ALA A 245 34.17 21.69 29.08
CA ALA A 245 34.62 21.62 30.46
C ALA A 245 35.65 22.73 30.79
N ASP A 246 36.45 23.14 29.80
CA ASP A 246 37.43 24.21 29.94
C ASP A 246 36.76 25.59 30.14
N PHE A 247 35.54 25.80 29.64
CA PHE A 247 34.81 27.06 29.88
C PHE A 247 34.46 27.27 31.36
N LYS A 248 34.19 26.19 32.10
CA LYS A 248 33.99 26.30 33.55
C LYS A 248 35.29 26.75 34.23
N LYS A 249 36.41 26.13 33.85
CA LYS A 249 37.75 26.50 34.33
C LYS A 249 38.06 27.95 34.00
N PHE A 250 37.78 28.42 32.79
CA PHE A 250 38.00 29.83 32.41
C PHE A 250 37.14 30.80 33.23
N GLY A 251 35.86 30.49 33.46
CA GLY A 251 34.99 31.32 34.30
C GLY A 251 35.51 31.46 35.74
N GLU A 252 36.05 30.39 36.31
CA GLU A 252 36.65 30.38 37.66
C GLU A 252 38.01 31.10 37.69
N LEU A 253 38.87 30.91 36.67
CA LEU A 253 40.17 31.57 36.58
C LEU A 253 40.03 33.08 36.35
N LEU A 254 39.04 33.53 35.57
CA LEU A 254 38.75 34.95 35.33
C LEU A 254 38.34 35.71 36.59
N GLN A 255 37.80 35.03 37.62
CA GLN A 255 37.53 35.66 38.91
C GLN A 255 38.83 36.14 39.60
N SER A 256 39.98 35.51 39.32
CA SER A 256 41.27 35.98 39.85
C SER A 256 41.78 37.29 39.19
N ALA A 257 41.11 37.72 38.11
CA ALA A 257 41.46 38.89 37.32
C ALA A 257 40.67 40.16 37.70
N TYR A 258 39.80 40.13 38.72
CA TYR A 258 39.10 41.34 39.17
C TYR A 258 40.09 42.47 39.49
N GLY A 259 39.82 43.65 38.92
CA GLY A 259 40.65 44.84 39.09
C GLY A 259 41.94 44.88 38.26
N LYS A 260 42.25 43.83 37.48
CA LYS A 260 43.46 43.74 36.63
C LYS A 260 43.19 43.89 35.13
N VAL A 261 41.92 43.91 34.73
CA VAL A 261 41.49 43.95 33.31
C VAL A 261 41.02 45.35 32.94
N GLU A 262 41.62 45.93 31.91
CA GLU A 262 41.19 47.20 31.33
C GLU A 262 39.93 47.02 30.47
N ARG A 263 39.06 48.03 30.44
CA ARG A 263 37.86 48.02 29.58
C ARG A 263 38.27 47.97 28.10
N GLY A 264 37.73 47.02 27.35
CA GLY A 264 38.07 46.81 25.94
C GLY A 264 39.21 45.82 25.68
N ALA A 265 39.73 45.15 26.71
CA ALA A 265 40.73 44.08 26.53
C ALA A 265 40.12 42.87 25.79
N SER A 266 40.85 42.33 24.81
CA SER A 266 40.47 41.13 24.07
C SER A 266 40.99 39.82 24.66
N GLN A 267 41.88 39.91 25.66
CA GLN A 267 42.49 38.77 26.33
C GLN A 267 43.04 39.17 27.70
N VAL A 268 43.14 38.22 28.63
CA VAL A 268 43.76 38.39 29.95
C VAL A 268 44.64 37.19 30.30
N ARG A 269 45.78 37.46 30.95
CA ARG A 269 46.66 36.43 31.52
C ARG A 269 46.27 36.16 32.96
N VAL A 270 45.99 34.90 33.29
CA VAL A 270 45.64 34.47 34.64
C VAL A 270 46.43 33.23 35.02
N PRO A 271 46.88 33.11 36.29
CA PRO A 271 47.56 31.91 36.75
C PRO A 271 46.56 30.75 36.86
N ASP A 272 46.88 29.62 36.25
CA ASP A 272 46.07 28.40 36.36
C ASP A 272 46.35 27.68 37.68
N TYR A 273 45.59 28.03 38.72
CA TYR A 273 45.74 27.44 40.05
C TYR A 273 45.30 25.96 40.14
N TYR A 274 44.80 25.36 39.06
CA TYR A 274 44.51 23.93 38.98
C TYR A 274 45.72 23.10 38.52
N ALA A 275 46.76 23.72 37.95
CA ALA A 275 47.95 23.04 37.45
C ALA A 275 49.16 23.22 38.38
N GLU A 276 49.97 22.16 38.51
CA GLU A 276 51.19 22.18 39.32
C GLU A 276 52.18 23.21 38.72
N GLY A 277 52.65 24.16 39.54
CA GLY A 277 53.49 25.27 39.10
C GLY A 277 52.76 26.54 38.65
N MET A 278 51.40 26.56 38.68
CA MET A 278 50.56 27.73 38.34
C MET A 278 51.00 28.48 37.06
N PRO A 279 51.10 27.79 35.89
CA PRO A 279 51.44 28.46 34.65
C PRO A 279 50.41 29.54 34.30
N GLU A 280 50.87 30.67 33.75
CA GLU A 280 49.95 31.68 33.22
C GLU A 280 49.28 31.18 31.94
N ILE A 281 47.95 31.20 31.91
CA ILE A 281 47.15 30.93 30.72
C ILE A 281 46.52 32.20 30.19
N ILE A 282 46.32 32.26 28.87
CA ILE A 282 45.64 33.37 28.20
C ILE A 282 44.18 32.99 28.00
N ILE A 283 43.26 33.80 28.53
CA ILE A 283 41.82 33.65 28.33
C ILE A 283 41.33 34.80 27.45
N GLU A 284 40.59 34.46 26.38
CA GLU A 284 39.98 35.45 25.49
C GLU A 284 38.81 36.17 26.18
N LEU A 285 38.63 37.45 25.84
CA LEU A 285 37.54 38.29 26.35
C LEU A 285 36.82 38.94 25.19
N ASP A 286 35.53 39.21 25.36
CA ASP A 286 34.75 40.07 24.48
C ASP A 286 35.02 41.53 24.84
N PRO A 287 35.68 42.31 23.95
CA PRO A 287 36.02 43.71 24.21
C PRO A 287 34.81 44.62 24.40
N ALA A 288 33.64 44.22 23.87
CA ALA A 288 32.43 45.03 23.94
C ALA A 288 31.74 44.97 25.33
N HIS A 289 32.17 44.05 26.20
CA HIS A 289 31.53 43.77 27.47
C HIS A 289 32.52 43.83 28.64
N ASP A 290 31.99 43.92 29.87
CA ASP A 290 32.82 43.93 31.07
C ASP A 290 33.29 42.52 31.49
N LEU A 291 34.20 42.46 32.48
CA LEU A 291 34.75 41.20 32.97
C LEU A 291 33.66 40.29 33.57
N GLN A 292 32.68 40.86 34.28
CA GLN A 292 31.59 40.11 34.87
C GLN A 292 30.75 39.42 33.80
N TRP A 293 30.37 40.14 32.75
CA TRP A 293 29.65 39.59 31.62
C TRP A 293 30.44 38.49 30.92
N ASN A 294 31.77 38.64 30.77
CA ASN A 294 32.63 37.61 30.20
C ASN A 294 32.68 36.33 31.06
N ILE A 295 32.75 36.47 32.39
CA ILE A 295 32.65 35.36 33.35
C ILE A 295 31.29 34.66 33.19
N ASP A 296 30.20 35.42 33.22
CA ASP A 296 28.84 34.89 33.11
C ASP A 296 28.63 34.20 31.74
N ARG A 297 29.19 34.75 30.66
CA ARG A 297 29.21 34.14 29.33
C ARG A 297 29.85 32.76 29.35
N TYR A 298 31.02 32.60 29.96
CA TYR A 298 31.71 31.30 30.04
C TYR A 298 30.90 30.28 30.87
N PHE A 299 30.30 30.69 31.99
CA PHE A 299 29.41 29.82 32.77
C PHE A 299 28.11 29.47 32.03
N HIS A 300 27.52 30.41 31.29
CA HIS A 300 26.35 30.16 30.45
C HIS A 300 26.67 29.17 29.32
N GLN A 301 27.83 29.31 28.66
CA GLN A 301 28.28 28.36 27.65
C GLN A 301 28.45 26.96 28.25
N TYR A 302 29.12 26.83 29.40
CA TYR A 302 29.28 25.56 30.11
C TYR A 302 27.93 24.90 30.45
N ARG A 303 26.99 25.64 31.05
CA ARG A 303 25.65 25.11 31.40
C ARG A 303 24.90 24.61 30.18
N ARG A 304 24.91 25.37 29.08
CA ARG A 304 24.27 25.00 27.83
C ARG A 304 24.83 23.70 27.24
N TYR A 305 26.16 23.53 27.24
CA TYR A 305 26.78 22.30 26.74
C TYR A 305 26.55 21.11 27.68
N LYS A 306 26.55 21.34 28.99
CA LYS A 306 26.23 20.31 29.99
C LYS A 306 24.80 19.79 29.84
N GLU A 307 23.82 20.69 29.69
CA GLU A 307 22.41 20.32 29.48
C GLU A 307 22.19 19.58 28.16
N ALA A 308 22.94 19.93 27.11
CA ALA A 308 22.85 19.27 25.81
C ALA A 308 23.54 17.90 25.77
N ARG A 309 24.45 17.58 26.70
CA ARG A 309 25.26 16.35 26.69
C ARG A 309 24.39 15.09 26.63
N ASP A 310 23.47 14.94 27.58
CA ASP A 310 22.66 13.72 27.72
C ASP A 310 21.80 13.47 26.46
N ASP A 311 21.23 14.53 25.89
CA ASP A 311 20.44 14.46 24.66
C ASP A 311 21.30 14.15 23.42
N VAL A 312 22.52 14.70 23.34
CA VAL A 312 23.46 14.41 22.23
C VAL A 312 23.97 12.98 22.34
N GLU A 313 24.33 12.53 23.55
CA GLU A 313 24.81 11.18 23.83
C GLU A 313 23.75 10.12 23.54
N THR A 314 22.50 10.35 23.97
CA THR A 314 21.36 9.47 23.63
C THR A 314 21.21 9.35 22.11
N ARG A 315 21.22 10.47 21.39
CA ARG A 315 21.12 10.48 19.92
C ARG A 315 22.32 9.80 19.23
N TYR A 316 23.50 9.89 19.83
CA TYR A 316 24.70 9.19 19.35
C TYR A 316 24.51 7.68 19.45
N LEU A 317 24.17 7.17 20.64
CA LEU A 317 23.93 5.74 20.88
C LEU A 317 22.85 5.20 19.95
N GLU A 318 21.68 5.85 19.87
CA GLU A 318 20.61 5.45 18.95
C GLU A 318 21.05 5.43 17.48
N SER A 319 21.90 6.39 17.08
CA SER A 319 22.41 6.47 15.71
C SER A 319 23.45 5.40 15.40
N VAL A 320 24.26 5.00 16.38
CA VAL A 320 25.24 3.92 16.28
C VAL A 320 24.53 2.57 16.22
N ASP A 321 23.58 2.29 17.11
CA ASP A 321 22.78 1.06 17.10
C ASP A 321 22.05 0.88 15.76
N THR A 322 21.45 1.98 15.25
CA THR A 322 20.79 1.95 13.94
C THR A 322 21.78 1.71 12.80
N LEU A 323 23.02 2.20 12.93
CA LEU A 323 24.06 1.98 11.92
C LEU A 323 24.51 0.52 11.91
N GLU A 324 24.75 -0.06 13.08
CA GLU A 324 25.07 -1.49 13.23
C GLU A 324 23.97 -2.36 12.62
N ALA A 325 22.71 -2.12 12.97
CA ALA A 325 21.57 -2.83 12.38
C ALA A 325 21.47 -2.68 10.85
N LEU A 326 21.90 -1.54 10.29
CA LEU A 326 21.98 -1.36 8.83
C LEU A 326 23.16 -2.11 8.20
N GLU A 327 24.27 -2.27 8.92
CA GLU A 327 25.43 -3.04 8.47
C GLU A 327 25.13 -4.53 8.49
N ASP A 328 24.50 -5.03 9.56
CA ASP A 328 23.98 -6.40 9.65
C ASP A 328 22.98 -6.69 8.53
N ALA A 329 22.02 -5.78 8.30
CA ALA A 329 21.06 -5.92 7.21
C ALA A 329 21.74 -6.01 5.83
N ARG A 330 22.88 -5.35 5.64
CA ARG A 330 23.64 -5.46 4.39
C ARG A 330 24.35 -6.80 4.27
N GLN A 331 24.90 -7.32 5.36
CA GLN A 331 25.51 -8.64 5.38
C GLN A 331 24.46 -9.72 5.12
N SER A 332 23.33 -9.68 5.81
CA SER A 332 22.21 -10.60 5.55
C SER A 332 21.71 -10.50 4.10
N LEU A 333 21.68 -9.32 3.49
CA LEU A 333 21.33 -9.20 2.07
C LEU A 333 22.35 -9.92 1.17
N GLN A 334 23.64 -9.87 1.50
CA GLN A 334 24.67 -10.59 0.73
C GLN A 334 24.53 -12.11 0.87
N GLU A 335 24.18 -12.61 2.06
CA GLU A 335 23.87 -14.03 2.28
C GLU A 335 22.65 -14.47 1.47
N LEU A 336 21.72 -13.56 1.19
CA LEU A 336 20.55 -13.78 0.34
C LEU A 336 20.80 -13.52 -1.16
N ALA A 337 22.07 -13.46 -1.61
CA ALA A 337 22.39 -13.22 -3.01
C ALA A 337 21.75 -14.24 -3.96
N GLU A 338 21.67 -15.51 -3.57
CA GLU A 338 21.09 -16.59 -4.38
C GLU A 338 19.66 -16.96 -3.98
N ALA A 339 19.08 -16.25 -3.02
CA ALA A 339 17.72 -16.52 -2.55
C ALA A 339 16.67 -16.18 -3.62
N ASP A 340 15.50 -16.81 -3.51
CA ASP A 340 14.37 -16.56 -4.38
C ASP A 340 13.70 -15.19 -4.15
N LEU A 341 12.80 -14.82 -5.07
CA LEU A 341 12.10 -13.54 -5.03
C LEU A 341 11.25 -13.38 -3.76
N ASP A 342 10.63 -14.45 -3.29
CA ASP A 342 9.74 -14.42 -2.11
C ASP A 342 10.54 -14.17 -0.83
N THR A 343 11.69 -14.81 -0.67
CA THR A 343 12.61 -14.59 0.45
C THR A 343 13.12 -13.14 0.47
N LEU A 344 13.54 -12.60 -0.69
CA LEU A 344 13.96 -11.20 -0.78
C LEU A 344 12.81 -10.22 -0.50
N THR A 345 11.59 -10.57 -0.91
CA THR A 345 10.39 -9.76 -0.65
C THR A 345 10.05 -9.73 0.83
N ALA A 346 10.12 -10.88 1.51
CA ALA A 346 9.95 -10.98 2.95
C ALA A 346 11.03 -10.20 3.70
N PHE A 347 12.29 -10.30 3.26
CA PHE A 347 13.41 -9.54 3.81
C PHE A 347 13.21 -8.02 3.68
N ASN A 348 12.80 -7.54 2.50
CA ASN A 348 12.44 -6.14 2.27
C ASN A 348 11.32 -5.67 3.22
N ALA A 349 10.30 -6.49 3.43
CA ALA A 349 9.22 -6.18 4.36
C ALA A 349 9.71 -6.09 5.81
N LYS A 350 10.58 -7.01 6.24
CA LYS A 350 11.23 -7.00 7.57
C LYS A 350 12.01 -5.71 7.81
N LEU A 351 12.89 -5.31 6.88
CA LEU A 351 13.69 -4.09 6.98
C LEU A 351 12.83 -2.82 7.08
N ARG A 352 11.72 -2.77 6.35
CA ARG A 352 10.78 -1.64 6.39
C ARG A 352 10.00 -1.59 7.70
N ASN A 353 9.61 -2.74 8.24
CA ASN A 353 8.91 -2.82 9.52
C ASN A 353 9.80 -2.43 10.70
N GLN A 354 11.09 -2.74 10.63
CA GLN A 354 12.10 -2.29 11.60
C GLN A 354 12.48 -0.81 11.45
N GLY A 355 11.97 -0.11 10.43
CA GLY A 355 12.27 1.31 10.20
C GLY A 355 13.65 1.58 9.58
N LEU A 356 14.41 0.53 9.22
CA LEU A 356 15.73 0.65 8.59
C LEU A 356 15.65 1.24 7.18
N LEU A 357 14.60 0.88 6.44
CA LEU A 357 14.28 1.43 5.11
C LEU A 357 12.97 2.21 5.13
N LYS A 358 12.93 3.35 4.41
CA LYS A 358 11.71 4.15 4.26
C LYS A 358 10.65 3.40 3.47
N THR A 359 9.42 3.36 3.97
CA THR A 359 8.26 2.89 3.21
C THR A 359 8.06 3.74 1.95
N THR A 360 7.92 3.14 0.76
CA THR A 360 7.69 3.90 -0.47
C THR A 360 6.31 4.59 -0.42
N HIS A 361 6.15 5.67 -1.19
CA HIS A 361 4.86 6.38 -1.29
C HIS A 361 3.73 5.46 -1.75
N ARG A 362 4.03 4.49 -2.63
CA ARG A 362 3.10 3.45 -3.13
C ARG A 362 2.72 2.44 -2.05
N GLN A 363 3.65 2.06 -1.16
CA GLN A 363 3.36 1.20 0.00
C GLN A 363 2.64 1.96 1.13
N ARG A 364 2.91 3.25 1.32
CA ARG A 364 2.12 4.13 2.21
C ARG A 364 0.70 4.29 1.69
N ALA A 365 0.52 4.47 0.39
CA ALA A 365 -0.79 4.51 -0.26
C ALA A 365 -1.49 3.14 -0.19
N ALA A 366 -0.80 2.02 -0.37
CA ALA A 366 -1.36 0.67 -0.18
C ALA A 366 -1.72 0.39 1.29
N ARG A 367 -0.92 0.84 2.27
CA ARG A 367 -1.25 0.82 3.72
C ARG A 367 -2.37 1.78 4.09
N LYS A 368 -2.62 2.82 3.29
CA LYS A 368 -3.70 3.81 3.49
C LYS A 368 -4.97 3.44 2.73
N ALA A 369 -4.85 2.69 1.63
CA ALA A 369 -5.94 2.05 0.90
C ALA A 369 -6.39 0.77 1.62
N LEU A 370 -5.46 0.09 2.28
CA LEU A 370 -5.69 -0.85 3.37
C LEU A 370 -5.79 -0.08 4.69
N ALA A 371 -6.57 1.02 4.72
CA ALA A 371 -6.83 1.72 5.96
C ALA A 371 -7.34 0.71 7.00
N PRO A 372 -6.85 0.76 8.26
CA PRO A 372 -7.45 -0.05 9.29
C PRO A 372 -8.93 0.34 9.37
N ARG A 373 -9.81 -0.67 9.44
CA ARG A 373 -11.22 -0.50 9.80
C ARG A 373 -11.31 0.59 10.88
N PRO A 374 -12.31 1.48 10.84
CA PRO A 374 -12.51 2.44 11.92
C PRO A 374 -12.43 1.71 13.27
N PRO A 375 -11.86 2.31 14.33
CA PRO A 375 -11.66 1.61 15.60
C PRO A 375 -13.00 1.29 16.32
N TYR A 376 -14.13 1.36 15.62
CA TYR A 376 -15.47 1.08 16.09
C TYR A 376 -16.30 0.47 14.96
N ARG A 377 -17.29 -0.34 15.32
CA ARG A 377 -18.42 -0.72 14.46
C ARG A 377 -19.42 0.43 14.46
N GLU A 378 -20.11 0.63 13.35
CA GLU A 378 -21.17 1.63 13.23
C GLU A 378 -22.51 0.92 13.01
N PHE A 379 -23.50 1.28 13.82
CA PHE A 379 -24.86 0.78 13.77
C PHE A 379 -25.83 1.95 13.67
N ARG A 380 -27.03 1.70 13.15
CA ARG A 380 -28.13 2.68 13.17
C ARG A 380 -29.21 2.23 14.14
N SER A 381 -29.63 3.13 15.02
CA SER A 381 -30.86 2.92 15.79
C SER A 381 -32.06 2.86 14.86
N ARG A 382 -33.21 2.39 15.38
CA ARG A 382 -34.47 2.38 14.62
C ARG A 382 -34.85 3.76 14.03
N ARG A 383 -34.43 4.86 14.67
CA ARG A 383 -34.68 6.24 14.23
C ARG A 383 -33.55 6.83 13.39
N GLY A 384 -32.53 6.04 13.05
CA GLY A 384 -31.41 6.46 12.22
C GLY A 384 -30.25 7.11 12.96
N ALA A 385 -30.31 7.21 14.30
CA ALA A 385 -29.22 7.74 15.11
C ALA A 385 -28.00 6.81 15.04
N VAL A 386 -26.82 7.40 14.95
CA VAL A 386 -25.56 6.67 14.77
C VAL A 386 -25.04 6.18 16.12
N ILE A 387 -24.86 4.86 16.24
CA ILE A 387 -24.33 4.18 17.41
C ILE A 387 -22.97 3.56 17.06
N LEU A 388 -21.93 3.95 17.79
CA LEU A 388 -20.56 3.49 17.60
C LEU A 388 -20.17 2.49 18.69
N VAL A 389 -19.63 1.33 18.34
CA VAL A 389 -19.26 0.27 19.29
C VAL A 389 -17.79 -0.11 19.15
N GLY A 390 -17.02 0.01 20.23
CA GLY A 390 -15.59 -0.31 20.21
C GLY A 390 -15.31 -1.81 20.00
N ARG A 391 -14.28 -2.12 19.19
CA ARG A 391 -13.90 -3.50 18.82
C ARG A 391 -12.92 -4.18 19.81
N GLY A 392 -12.63 -3.56 20.96
CA GLY A 392 -11.68 -4.07 21.96
C GLY A 392 -11.00 -2.96 22.78
N ALA A 393 -10.14 -3.32 23.73
CA ALA A 393 -9.61 -2.38 24.74
C ALA A 393 -8.91 -1.12 24.17
N ARG A 394 -8.03 -1.28 23.16
CA ARG A 394 -7.37 -0.14 22.48
C ARG A 394 -8.33 0.72 21.67
N HIS A 395 -9.36 0.07 21.12
CA HIS A 395 -10.40 0.68 20.30
C HIS A 395 -11.41 1.46 21.14
N ASN A 396 -11.81 0.91 22.29
CA ASN A 396 -12.62 1.55 23.32
C ASN A 396 -11.96 2.85 23.82
N ASP A 397 -10.65 2.80 24.06
CA ASP A 397 -9.85 3.94 24.48
C ASP A 397 -9.88 5.07 23.42
N ALA A 398 -9.62 4.72 22.16
CA ALA A 398 -9.72 5.66 21.04
C ALA A 398 -11.14 6.21 20.86
N LEU A 399 -12.16 5.35 20.96
CA LEU A 399 -13.56 5.71 20.83
C LEU A 399 -13.96 6.75 21.89
N THR A 400 -13.52 6.55 23.13
CA THR A 400 -13.90 7.39 24.27
C THR A 400 -13.11 8.69 24.34
N THR A 401 -11.80 8.64 24.06
CA THR A 401 -10.90 9.79 24.29
C THR A 401 -10.69 10.69 23.08
N ARG A 402 -10.83 10.15 21.86
CA ARG A 402 -10.54 10.89 20.61
C ARG A 402 -11.75 11.09 19.71
N ILE A 403 -12.67 10.13 19.69
CA ILE A 403 -13.77 10.09 18.72
C ILE A 403 -15.06 10.65 19.30
N ALA A 404 -15.41 10.30 20.54
CA ALA A 404 -16.59 10.81 21.23
C ALA A 404 -16.48 12.33 21.45
N ARG A 405 -17.57 13.04 21.17
CA ARG A 405 -17.74 14.46 21.48
C ARG A 405 -18.31 14.58 22.90
N GLY A 406 -18.04 15.68 23.59
CA GLY A 406 -18.44 15.84 25.01
C GLY A 406 -19.95 15.76 25.30
N ARG A 407 -20.82 15.84 24.28
CA ARG A 407 -22.28 15.68 24.40
C ARG A 407 -22.80 14.33 23.93
N ASP A 408 -21.95 13.51 23.34
CA ASP A 408 -22.33 12.17 22.92
C ASP A 408 -22.64 11.32 24.15
N LEU A 409 -23.58 10.39 24.01
CA LEU A 409 -23.91 9.47 25.08
C LEU A 409 -22.93 8.32 25.07
N TRP A 410 -22.31 8.02 26.20
CA TRP A 410 -21.41 6.90 26.40
C TRP A 410 -22.07 5.84 27.27
N LEU A 411 -21.96 4.56 26.89
CA LEU A 411 -22.52 3.43 27.60
C LEU A 411 -21.49 2.28 27.75
N HIS A 412 -21.62 1.52 28.84
CA HIS A 412 -20.84 0.31 29.10
C HIS A 412 -21.56 -0.61 30.10
N ALA A 413 -21.45 -1.93 29.91
CA ALA A 413 -21.97 -2.91 30.87
C ALA A 413 -21.27 -2.77 32.22
N ARG A 414 -22.03 -2.56 33.30
CA ARG A 414 -21.52 -2.40 34.66
C ARG A 414 -20.95 -3.74 35.14
N ASP A 415 -19.79 -3.70 35.78
CA ASP A 415 -19.11 -4.87 36.37
C ASP A 415 -18.67 -5.97 35.38
N TRP A 416 -18.89 -5.78 34.07
CA TRP A 416 -18.49 -6.69 33.00
C TRP A 416 -17.40 -6.09 32.11
N ALA A 417 -16.46 -6.91 31.64
CA ALA A 417 -15.57 -6.49 30.56
C ALA A 417 -16.36 -6.44 29.24
N GLY A 418 -16.43 -5.27 28.59
CA GLY A 418 -17.21 -5.09 27.37
C GLY A 418 -16.74 -3.97 26.45
N ALA A 419 -17.49 -3.78 25.37
CA ALA A 419 -17.28 -2.67 24.44
C ALA A 419 -17.75 -1.34 25.03
N HIS A 420 -17.04 -0.26 24.71
CA HIS A 420 -17.57 1.09 24.94
C HIS A 420 -18.52 1.41 23.79
N VAL A 421 -19.71 1.91 24.10
CA VAL A 421 -20.73 2.29 23.12
C VAL A 421 -20.94 3.79 23.17
N VAL A 422 -21.00 4.45 22.02
CA VAL A 422 -21.19 5.90 21.91
C VAL A 422 -22.32 6.22 20.94
N VAL A 423 -23.36 6.91 21.40
CA VAL A 423 -24.44 7.44 20.56
C VAL A 423 -24.12 8.88 20.18
N ARG A 424 -24.04 9.17 18.87
CA ARG A 424 -23.83 10.52 18.36
C ARG A 424 -25.07 11.37 18.60
N ARG A 425 -24.89 12.57 19.15
CA ARG A 425 -25.99 13.51 19.40
C ARG A 425 -25.72 14.85 18.72
N ASP A 426 -26.69 15.33 17.97
CA ASP A 426 -26.66 16.67 17.38
C ASP A 426 -27.21 17.73 18.34
N ARG A 427 -26.93 19.00 18.02
CA ARG A 427 -27.22 20.13 18.92
C ARG A 427 -28.72 20.45 18.90
N GLY A 428 -29.42 20.10 19.98
CA GLY A 428 -30.86 20.40 20.16
C GLY A 428 -31.78 19.19 20.09
N GLU A 429 -31.23 17.98 20.00
CA GLU A 429 -31.99 16.73 19.95
C GLU A 429 -32.00 16.04 21.32
N ASP A 430 -33.21 15.81 21.84
CA ASP A 430 -33.41 15.00 23.04
C ASP A 430 -33.26 13.51 22.68
N LEU A 431 -32.51 12.78 23.51
CA LEU A 431 -32.30 11.35 23.29
C LEU A 431 -33.61 10.62 23.53
N ASP A 432 -34.10 9.91 22.52
CA ASP A 432 -35.28 9.07 22.67
C ASP A 432 -34.95 7.79 23.45
N SER A 433 -35.93 7.32 24.23
CA SER A 433 -35.80 6.12 25.06
C SER A 433 -35.52 4.86 24.23
N GLU A 434 -35.96 4.81 22.97
CA GLU A 434 -35.72 3.65 22.08
C GLU A 434 -34.26 3.59 21.62
N THR A 435 -33.65 4.70 21.21
CA THR A 435 -32.22 4.76 20.88
C THR A 435 -31.34 4.44 22.09
N LEU A 436 -31.75 4.87 23.29
CA LEU A 436 -31.05 4.50 24.53
C LEU A 436 -31.07 2.98 24.76
N LEU A 437 -32.24 2.34 24.58
CA LEU A 437 -32.38 0.89 24.69
C LEU A 437 -31.60 0.15 23.61
N ASP A 438 -31.61 0.61 22.37
CA ASP A 438 -30.83 0.03 21.27
C ASP A 438 -29.32 0.07 21.59
N ALA A 439 -28.81 1.21 22.07
CA ALA A 439 -27.41 1.36 22.45
C ALA A 439 -27.04 0.51 23.67
N ALA A 440 -27.94 0.39 24.65
CA ALA A 440 -27.72 -0.42 25.84
C ALA A 440 -27.77 -1.92 25.52
N THR A 441 -28.62 -2.34 24.58
CA THR A 441 -28.67 -3.71 24.05
C THR A 441 -27.34 -4.07 23.38
N LEU A 442 -26.76 -3.17 22.59
CA LEU A 442 -25.43 -3.37 22.00
C LEU A 442 -24.32 -3.44 23.05
N ALA A 443 -24.37 -2.59 24.09
CA ALA A 443 -23.40 -2.63 25.19
C ALA A 443 -23.47 -3.96 25.97
N ALA A 444 -24.67 -4.48 26.21
CA ALA A 444 -24.91 -5.76 26.84
C ALA A 444 -24.43 -6.93 25.97
N HIS A 445 -24.76 -6.94 24.67
CA HIS A 445 -24.38 -8.00 23.73
C HIS A 445 -22.86 -8.12 23.55
N PHE A 446 -22.16 -6.98 23.43
CA PHE A 446 -20.70 -6.93 23.28
C PHE A 446 -19.95 -6.93 24.62
N SER A 447 -20.60 -7.43 25.69
CA SER A 447 -19.98 -7.67 27.00
C SER A 447 -19.77 -9.16 27.23
N ARG A 448 -18.90 -9.50 28.20
CA ARG A 448 -18.76 -10.88 28.69
C ARG A 448 -19.98 -11.37 29.48
N GLY A 449 -20.89 -10.48 29.88
CA GLY A 449 -22.10 -10.80 30.65
C GLY A 449 -23.30 -11.19 29.80
N ARG A 450 -23.18 -11.28 28.47
CA ARG A 450 -24.30 -11.51 27.52
C ARG A 450 -25.14 -12.78 27.74
N GLU A 451 -24.66 -13.73 28.54
CA GLU A 451 -25.37 -14.96 28.88
C GLU A 451 -26.26 -14.79 30.12
N ASP A 452 -26.15 -13.66 30.82
CA ASP A 452 -27.02 -13.31 31.93
C ASP A 452 -28.36 -12.76 31.46
N SER A 453 -29.41 -13.07 32.20
CA SER A 453 -30.79 -12.68 31.93
C SER A 453 -31.06 -11.18 32.11
N LEU A 454 -30.25 -10.52 32.94
CA LEU A 454 -30.39 -9.09 33.23
C LEU A 454 -29.00 -8.46 33.41
N ILE A 455 -28.67 -7.50 32.55
CA ILE A 455 -27.36 -6.83 32.55
C ILE A 455 -27.56 -5.35 32.84
N ASP A 456 -26.90 -4.86 33.88
CA ASP A 456 -26.86 -3.44 34.19
C ASP A 456 -25.93 -2.71 33.23
N VAL A 457 -26.45 -1.71 32.52
CA VAL A 457 -25.69 -0.85 31.60
C VAL A 457 -25.60 0.55 32.20
N THR A 458 -24.38 1.03 32.42
CA THR A 458 -24.14 2.40 32.86
C THR A 458 -24.10 3.32 31.65
N TYR A 459 -24.78 4.45 31.71
CA TYR A 459 -24.73 5.49 30.68
C TYR A 459 -24.50 6.89 31.26
N THR A 460 -23.77 7.72 30.52
CA THR A 460 -23.50 9.13 30.85
C THR A 460 -23.11 9.91 29.59
N ASP A 461 -23.12 11.24 29.63
CA ASP A 461 -22.44 12.05 28.64
C ASP A 461 -20.93 11.77 28.66
N ALA A 462 -20.31 11.67 27.48
CA ALA A 462 -18.89 11.34 27.31
C ALA A 462 -17.95 12.34 28.01
N ARG A 463 -18.37 13.60 28.23
CA ARG A 463 -17.58 14.59 29.01
C ARG A 463 -17.34 14.19 30.47
N HIS A 464 -18.16 13.30 31.04
CA HIS A 464 -18.01 12.82 32.41
C HIS A 464 -17.15 11.55 32.51
N VAL A 465 -16.67 11.04 31.36
CA VAL A 465 -15.79 9.87 31.29
C VAL A 465 -14.36 10.35 31.12
N ARG A 466 -13.45 9.89 31.99
CA ARG A 466 -12.03 10.27 31.95
C ARG A 466 -11.14 9.04 32.00
N LYS A 467 -9.99 9.14 31.33
CA LYS A 467 -8.92 8.14 31.44
C LYS A 467 -7.85 8.63 32.42
N PRO A 468 -7.56 7.90 33.50
CA PRO A 468 -6.41 8.21 34.36
C PRO A 468 -5.09 8.12 33.60
N ARG A 469 -4.14 9.03 33.88
CA ARG A 469 -2.81 9.00 33.24
C ARG A 469 -2.09 7.71 33.63
N GLY A 470 -1.59 6.97 32.64
CA GLY A 470 -0.87 5.70 32.83
C GLY A 470 -1.76 4.45 32.97
N ALA A 471 -3.08 4.59 32.96
CA ALA A 471 -4.00 3.45 33.02
C ALA A 471 -3.94 2.55 31.76
N ALA A 472 -4.19 1.26 31.95
CA ALA A 472 -4.27 0.28 30.87
C ALA A 472 -5.33 0.70 29.81
N PRO A 473 -5.14 0.34 28.53
CA PRO A 473 -6.11 0.64 27.48
C PRO A 473 -7.50 0.11 27.82
N GLY A 474 -8.54 0.93 27.65
CA GLY A 474 -9.93 0.58 27.95
C GLY A 474 -10.39 0.91 29.38
N LEU A 475 -9.48 1.17 30.32
CA LEU A 475 -9.86 1.56 31.69
C LEU A 475 -10.25 3.04 31.75
N VAL A 476 -11.46 3.31 32.23
CA VAL A 476 -12.03 4.67 32.36
C VAL A 476 -12.70 4.86 33.72
N THR A 477 -12.76 6.10 34.19
CA THR A 477 -13.50 6.51 35.38
C THR A 477 -14.68 7.38 34.98
N ILE A 478 -15.82 7.18 35.65
CA ILE A 478 -17.09 7.87 35.38
C ILE A 478 -17.38 8.78 36.57
N ALA A 479 -17.51 10.09 36.35
CA ALA A 479 -17.76 11.06 37.42
C ALA A 479 -19.23 11.09 37.88
N ALA A 480 -20.15 10.83 36.95
CA ALA A 480 -21.59 10.73 37.20
C ALA A 480 -22.20 9.86 36.10
N GLY A 481 -23.13 8.97 36.42
CA GLY A 481 -23.79 8.11 35.44
C GLY A 481 -25.04 7.47 36.02
N SER A 482 -25.99 7.18 35.14
CA SER A 482 -27.21 6.45 35.47
C SER A 482 -27.05 4.99 35.05
N THR A 483 -27.80 4.09 35.68
CA THR A 483 -27.79 2.65 35.35
C THR A 483 -29.15 2.26 34.79
N LEU A 484 -29.13 1.49 33.72
CA LEU A 484 -30.30 0.92 33.06
C LEU A 484 -30.14 -0.61 33.04
N ALA A 485 -31.07 -1.33 33.64
CA ALA A 485 -31.11 -2.79 33.56
C ALA A 485 -31.70 -3.21 32.21
N VAL A 486 -31.01 -4.06 31.46
CA VAL A 486 -31.39 -4.49 30.11
C VAL A 486 -31.42 -6.01 30.03
N THR A 487 -32.52 -6.54 29.51
CA THR A 487 -32.64 -7.93 29.06
C THR A 487 -32.46 -7.96 27.54
N LEU A 488 -31.68 -8.93 27.05
CA LEU A 488 -31.42 -9.09 25.63
C LEU A 488 -32.66 -9.63 24.92
N ASP A 489 -33.32 -8.76 24.17
CA ASP A 489 -34.37 -9.10 23.22
C ASP A 489 -33.73 -9.50 21.87
N GLU A 490 -33.90 -10.76 21.47
CA GLU A 490 -33.29 -11.33 20.27
C GLU A 490 -33.76 -10.61 18.99
N ASP A 491 -35.03 -10.21 18.91
CA ASP A 491 -35.59 -9.54 17.73
C ASP A 491 -35.00 -8.12 17.57
N ARG A 492 -34.84 -7.41 18.69
CA ARG A 492 -34.19 -6.08 18.71
C ARG A 492 -32.71 -6.19 18.34
N LEU A 493 -32.01 -7.19 18.88
CA LEU A 493 -30.60 -7.41 18.62
C LEU A 493 -30.34 -7.76 17.16
N GLN A 494 -31.12 -8.68 16.57
CA GLN A 494 -30.96 -9.08 15.18
C GLN A 494 -31.11 -7.89 14.23
N ARG A 495 -32.15 -7.06 14.44
CA ARG A 495 -32.34 -5.82 13.67
C ARG A 495 -31.13 -4.87 13.75
N LEU A 496 -30.53 -4.75 14.93
CA LEU A 496 -29.35 -3.88 15.11
C LEU A 496 -28.13 -4.47 14.41
N LEU A 497 -27.92 -5.79 14.47
CA LEU A 497 -26.82 -6.45 13.76
C LEU A 497 -26.95 -6.33 12.24
N GLU A 498 -28.16 -6.41 11.69
CA GLU A 498 -28.44 -6.19 10.26
C GLU A 498 -28.20 -4.72 9.82
N SER A 499 -28.23 -3.78 10.77
CA SER A 499 -27.97 -2.36 10.52
C SER A 499 -26.47 -1.97 10.57
N GLU A 500 -25.56 -2.95 10.73
CA GLU A 500 -24.12 -2.69 10.73
C GLU A 500 -23.68 -2.14 9.36
N ILE A 501 -23.11 -0.92 9.36
CA ILE A 501 -22.57 -0.31 8.14
C ILE A 501 -21.12 -0.78 7.99
N ASP A 502 -20.89 -1.68 7.04
CA ASP A 502 -19.54 -2.02 6.57
C ASP A 502 -19.16 -1.10 5.40
N ASP A 503 -18.07 -0.35 5.56
CA ASP A 503 -17.50 0.67 4.64
C ASP A 503 -16.98 0.11 3.29
N HIS A 504 -17.61 -0.93 2.73
CA HIS A 504 -17.19 -1.60 1.49
C HIS A 504 -18.15 -1.45 0.30
N THR A 505 -19.12 -0.54 0.36
CA THR A 505 -19.99 -0.22 -0.79
C THR A 505 -19.93 1.28 -1.07
N ASP A 506 -18.94 1.67 -1.88
CA ASP A 506 -19.05 2.64 -3.00
C ASP A 506 -17.71 2.80 -3.75
#